data_AF-A0A348N5D2-F1
#
_entry.id   AF-A0A348N5D2-F1
#
_cell.length_a   1.000
_cell.length_b   1.000
_cell.length_c   1.000
_cell.angle_alpha   90.00
_cell.angle_beta   90.00
_cell.angle_gamma   90.00
#
_symmetry.space_group_name_H-M   'P 1'
#
loop_
_entity.id
_entity.type
_entity.pdbx_description
1 polymer ?
#
loop_
_entity_poly.entity_id
_entity_poly.type
_entity_poly.pdbx_seq_one_letter_code
_entity_poly.pdbx_strand_id
1 'polypeptide(L)'
;DDAPMSYANGQSINNYDFSFRGFTTLREGITNSINIVTVKTLTQIGTGLGMEYAKNLGITTLVSGDNNQALSLGGITNGVTNLELTGAYATIANEGKYYKPTFYTKVEDNSGKVIIDNSKRKPKDVLKETSAWLLTSAMKDVMTQGTGTPANFDGMAVAGKSGTTTKNRDTLFAGYTPYYTCVIWGGNDDNAVQGSTSYSKAIWKAAMKRIHEGLAYKDFNMPSGITQVSVCKKSGKLPIEGVCDNDPRGNMVYTEYFANGTEPKDTCDHHTGVTICNESQQIATEYCPSTSSSIYIVGGSQGTDDSPYLYDINGFTNYCTIHTGQQQVEVTTTVTTTETHSTNTSNSTNSSNSTNTTNSTDHTNINSTYGH
;
A
#
# COMPACT_ATOMS: atom_id res chain seq x y z
N ASP A 1 -2.84 7.48 6.43
CA ASP A 1 -2.28 6.56 7.42
C ASP A 1 -3.23 5.39 7.69
N ASP A 2 -2.76 4.16 7.56
CA ASP A 2 -3.39 2.91 8.00
C ASP A 2 -2.95 2.62 9.44
N ALA A 3 -3.80 2.98 10.39
CA ALA A 3 -3.51 3.00 11.83
C ALA A 3 -4.80 2.77 12.63
N PRO A 4 -4.73 2.35 13.91
CA PRO A 4 -5.91 2.09 14.74
C PRO A 4 -6.93 3.22 14.67
N MET A 5 -8.19 2.87 14.41
CA MET A 5 -9.28 3.82 14.32
C MET A 5 -10.60 3.23 14.80
N SER A 6 -11.52 4.11 15.22
CA SER A 6 -12.88 3.74 15.62
C SER A 6 -13.90 4.63 14.91
N TYR A 7 -15.11 4.10 14.72
CA TYR A 7 -16.26 4.91 14.35
C TYR A 7 -16.60 5.93 15.45
N ALA A 8 -17.44 6.91 15.13
CA ALA A 8 -17.91 7.91 16.09
C ALA A 8 -18.61 7.31 17.33
N ASN A 9 -19.17 6.10 17.22
CA ASN A 9 -19.80 5.37 18.33
C ASN A 9 -18.80 4.55 19.18
N GLY A 10 -17.50 4.65 18.92
CA GLY A 10 -16.44 3.96 19.67
C GLY A 10 -16.11 2.54 19.18
N GLN A 11 -16.89 1.98 18.25
CA GLN A 11 -16.58 0.66 17.70
C GLN A 11 -15.31 0.69 16.85
N SER A 12 -14.33 -0.16 17.16
CA SER A 12 -13.08 -0.26 16.40
C SER A 12 -13.28 -0.76 14.98
N ILE A 13 -12.50 -0.21 14.06
CA ILE A 13 -12.43 -0.64 12.66
C ILE A 13 -11.11 -1.38 12.49
N ASN A 14 -11.19 -2.61 12.01
CA ASN A 14 -10.02 -3.47 11.80
C ASN A 14 -9.86 -3.79 10.33
N ASN A 15 -8.60 -3.88 9.88
CA ASN A 15 -8.26 -4.57 8.65
C ASN A 15 -8.52 -6.07 8.80
N TYR A 16 -8.68 -6.77 7.67
CA TYR A 16 -8.96 -8.20 7.67
C TYR A 16 -7.88 -9.03 8.40
N ASP A 17 -6.62 -8.58 8.33
CA ASP A 17 -5.43 -9.19 8.92
C ASP A 17 -5.06 -8.60 10.29
N PHE A 18 -5.88 -7.70 10.85
CA PHE A 18 -5.62 -7.01 12.12
C PHE A 18 -4.27 -6.28 12.20
N SER A 19 -3.67 -5.96 11.05
CA SER A 19 -2.37 -5.31 10.94
C SER A 19 -2.51 -3.88 10.39
N PHE A 20 -1.58 -2.99 10.75
CA PHE A 20 -1.61 -1.58 10.37
C PHE A 20 -0.31 -1.19 9.67
N ARG A 21 -0.39 -0.67 8.44
CA ARG A 21 0.77 -0.44 7.57
C ARG A 21 1.43 0.94 7.71
N GLY A 22 0.83 1.84 8.48
CA GLY A 22 1.30 3.21 8.55
C GLY A 22 0.89 3.99 7.31
N PHE A 23 1.70 4.94 6.87
CA PHE A 23 1.46 5.67 5.63
C PHE A 23 1.33 4.70 4.45
N THR A 24 0.15 4.74 3.83
CA THR A 24 -0.33 3.79 2.84
C THR A 24 -1.01 4.55 1.72
N THR A 25 -0.68 4.23 0.48
CA THR A 25 -1.25 4.88 -0.71
C THR A 25 -2.69 4.41 -0.98
N LEU A 26 -3.48 5.20 -1.71
CA LEU A 26 -4.82 4.79 -2.14
C LEU A 26 -4.77 3.54 -3.03
N ARG A 27 -3.75 3.43 -3.90
CA ARG A 27 -3.51 2.25 -4.74
C ARG A 27 -3.32 1.01 -3.89
N GLU A 28 -2.45 1.05 -2.89
CA GLU A 28 -2.28 -0.08 -1.95
C GLU A 28 -3.55 -0.41 -1.18
N GLY A 29 -4.31 0.62 -0.78
CA GLY A 29 -5.63 0.47 -0.17
C GLY A 29 -6.59 -0.34 -1.05
N ILE A 30 -6.63 -0.04 -2.35
CA ILE A 30 -7.46 -0.76 -3.34
C ILE A 30 -6.91 -2.18 -3.57
N THR A 31 -5.61 -2.32 -3.83
CA THR A 31 -4.92 -3.58 -4.13
C THR A 31 -5.11 -4.61 -3.02
N ASN A 32 -4.93 -4.18 -1.77
CA ASN A 32 -4.97 -5.05 -0.59
C ASN A 32 -6.30 -5.00 0.17
N SER A 33 -7.27 -4.21 -0.29
CA SER A 33 -8.59 -4.06 0.35
C SER A 33 -8.52 -3.57 1.79
N ILE A 34 -7.73 -2.54 2.05
CA ILE A 34 -7.45 -2.03 3.40
C ILE A 34 -8.67 -1.22 3.89
N ASN A 35 -9.33 -1.73 4.93
CA ASN A 35 -10.58 -1.18 5.46
C ASN A 35 -10.39 0.25 5.99
N ILE A 36 -9.30 0.48 6.72
CA ILE A 36 -9.02 1.77 7.33
C ILE A 36 -8.81 2.87 6.29
N VAL A 37 -7.99 2.59 5.26
CA VAL A 37 -7.77 3.53 4.15
C VAL A 37 -9.09 3.84 3.45
N THR A 38 -9.94 2.83 3.27
CA THR A 38 -11.26 2.97 2.63
C THR A 38 -12.20 3.87 3.44
N VAL A 39 -12.31 3.66 4.76
CA VAL A 39 -13.15 4.50 5.64
C VAL A 39 -12.60 5.93 5.74
N LYS A 40 -11.28 6.10 5.86
CA LYS A 40 -10.66 7.43 5.89
C LYS A 40 -10.91 8.19 4.59
N THR A 41 -10.80 7.51 3.44
CA THR A 41 -11.09 8.10 2.14
C THR A 41 -12.53 8.59 2.05
N LEU A 42 -13.51 7.74 2.40
CA LEU A 42 -14.93 8.15 2.40
C LEU A 42 -15.18 9.32 3.37
N THR A 43 -14.55 9.29 4.54
CA THR A 43 -14.70 10.34 5.55
C THR A 43 -14.15 11.67 5.04
N GLN A 44 -12.99 11.65 4.38
CA GLN A 44 -12.33 12.85 3.85
C GLN A 44 -13.12 13.51 2.72
N ILE A 45 -13.73 12.73 1.82
CA ILE A 45 -14.58 13.27 0.74
C ILE A 45 -16.00 13.61 1.23
N GLY A 46 -16.40 13.09 2.39
CA GLY A 46 -17.76 13.16 2.93
C GLY A 46 -18.66 12.00 2.49
N THR A 47 -19.38 11.40 3.44
CA THR A 47 -20.25 10.23 3.20
C THR A 47 -21.37 10.53 2.21
N GLY A 48 -21.90 11.76 2.21
CA GLY A 48 -22.95 12.19 1.29
C GLY A 48 -22.52 12.12 -0.17
N LEU A 49 -21.29 12.57 -0.47
CA LEU A 49 -20.73 12.49 -1.82
C LEU A 49 -20.52 11.04 -2.25
N GLY A 50 -20.00 10.18 -1.35
CA GLY A 50 -19.85 8.75 -1.63
C GLY A 50 -21.18 8.06 -1.93
N MET A 51 -22.23 8.36 -1.14
CA MET A 51 -23.58 7.84 -1.37
C MET A 51 -24.16 8.33 -2.70
N GLU A 52 -23.92 9.59 -3.07
CA GLU A 52 -24.35 10.15 -4.35
C GLU A 52 -23.70 9.41 -5.53
N TYR A 53 -22.39 9.17 -5.49
CA TYR A 53 -21.70 8.39 -6.52
C TYR A 53 -22.25 6.96 -6.62
N ALA A 54 -22.51 6.28 -5.50
CA ALA A 54 -23.10 4.95 -5.50
C ALA A 54 -24.49 4.93 -6.18
N LYS A 55 -25.34 5.92 -5.91
CA LYS A 55 -26.63 6.09 -6.61
C LYS A 55 -26.45 6.40 -8.09
N ASN A 56 -25.48 7.24 -8.43
CA ASN A 56 -25.17 7.59 -9.82
C ASN A 56 -24.67 6.39 -10.63
N LEU A 57 -23.99 5.43 -9.98
CA LEU A 57 -23.60 4.13 -10.53
C LEU A 57 -24.75 3.13 -10.64
N GLY A 58 -25.98 3.52 -10.28
CA GLY A 58 -27.19 2.72 -10.48
C GLY A 58 -27.59 1.86 -9.29
N ILE A 59 -26.99 2.03 -8.11
CA ILE A 59 -27.41 1.32 -6.89
C ILE A 59 -28.68 1.99 -6.34
N THR A 60 -29.82 1.32 -6.46
CA THR A 60 -31.14 1.85 -6.08
C THR A 60 -31.61 1.38 -4.69
N THR A 61 -30.92 0.42 -4.09
CA THR A 61 -31.27 -0.20 -2.81
C THR A 61 -30.88 0.63 -1.58
N LEU A 62 -30.04 1.66 -1.74
CA LEU A 62 -29.54 2.50 -0.64
C LEU A 62 -30.65 3.33 0.00
N VAL A 63 -30.67 3.34 1.33
CA VAL A 63 -31.60 4.14 2.15
C VAL A 63 -30.86 5.26 2.89
N SER A 64 -31.58 6.26 3.40
CA SER A 64 -30.96 7.42 4.09
C SER A 64 -30.05 7.03 5.25
N GLY A 65 -30.38 5.94 5.98
CA GLY A 65 -29.57 5.40 7.07
C GLY A 65 -28.19 4.89 6.65
N ASP A 66 -27.99 4.58 5.36
CA ASP A 66 -26.70 4.10 4.83
C ASP A 66 -25.70 5.24 4.62
N ASN A 67 -26.10 6.51 4.79
CA ASN A 67 -25.20 7.66 4.66
C ASN A 67 -24.30 7.82 5.91
N ASN A 68 -23.39 6.87 6.10
CA ASN A 68 -22.45 6.83 7.21
C ASN A 68 -21.11 6.19 6.78
N GLN A 69 -20.13 6.13 7.68
CA GLN A 69 -18.78 5.63 7.37
C GLN A 69 -18.75 4.15 6.94
N ALA A 70 -19.66 3.33 7.45
CA ALA A 70 -19.73 1.90 7.14
C ALA A 70 -20.17 1.63 5.69
N LEU A 71 -20.76 2.62 5.00
CA LEU A 71 -21.09 2.55 3.57
C LEU A 71 -19.90 2.05 2.73
N SER A 72 -18.71 2.58 3.01
CA SER A 72 -17.48 2.24 2.29
C SER A 72 -17.02 0.79 2.46
N LEU A 73 -17.51 0.11 3.49
CA LEU A 73 -17.23 -1.30 3.79
C LEU A 73 -18.40 -2.22 3.44
N GLY A 74 -19.41 -1.72 2.72
CA GLY A 74 -20.60 -2.49 2.35
C GLY A 74 -21.63 -2.62 3.47
N GLY A 75 -21.54 -1.79 4.53
CA GLY A 75 -22.54 -1.70 5.59
C GLY A 75 -23.82 -1.01 5.13
N ILE A 76 -24.54 -1.63 4.19
CA ILE A 76 -25.76 -1.11 3.57
C ILE A 76 -26.97 -1.95 3.95
N THR A 77 -28.10 -1.30 4.21
CA THR A 77 -29.28 -1.90 4.86
C THR A 77 -29.94 -2.99 4.02
N ASN A 78 -30.11 -2.74 2.71
CA ASN A 78 -30.85 -3.64 1.82
C ASN A 78 -29.94 -4.48 0.91
N GLY A 79 -28.62 -4.43 1.11
CA GLY A 79 -27.67 -5.00 0.16
C GLY A 79 -27.68 -4.31 -1.20
N VAL A 80 -27.07 -4.95 -2.20
CA VAL A 80 -27.08 -4.52 -3.61
C VAL A 80 -27.38 -5.73 -4.48
N THR A 81 -28.16 -5.56 -5.54
CA THR A 81 -28.42 -6.68 -6.45
C THR A 81 -27.20 -6.95 -7.34
N ASN A 82 -27.01 -8.21 -7.74
CA ASN A 82 -25.90 -8.58 -8.63
C ASN A 82 -25.96 -7.83 -9.98
N LEU A 83 -27.17 -7.51 -10.45
CA LEU A 83 -27.38 -6.75 -11.69
C LEU A 83 -26.94 -5.29 -11.54
N GLU A 84 -27.30 -4.62 -10.46
CA GLU A 84 -26.87 -3.24 -10.18
C GLU A 84 -25.36 -3.16 -10.03
N LEU A 85 -24.76 -4.11 -9.29
CA LEU A 85 -23.31 -4.13 -9.09
C LEU A 85 -22.56 -4.40 -10.40
N THR A 86 -23.10 -5.26 -11.26
CA THR A 86 -22.57 -5.46 -12.62
C THR A 86 -22.65 -4.18 -13.44
N GLY A 87 -23.77 -3.45 -13.37
CA GLY A 87 -23.91 -2.14 -14.04
C GLY A 87 -22.93 -1.09 -13.53
N ALA A 88 -22.68 -1.06 -12.22
CA ALA A 88 -21.70 -0.16 -11.60
C ALA A 88 -20.26 -0.46 -12.10
N TYR A 89 -19.83 -1.72 -12.08
CA TYR A 89 -18.50 -2.09 -12.60
C TYR A 89 -18.38 -1.87 -14.11
N ALA A 90 -19.45 -2.13 -14.87
CA ALA A 90 -19.48 -1.86 -16.30
C ALA A 90 -19.32 -0.37 -16.62
N THR A 91 -19.75 0.52 -15.72
CA THR A 91 -19.53 1.96 -15.86
C THR A 91 -18.05 2.32 -15.78
N ILE A 92 -17.31 1.70 -14.85
CA ILE A 92 -15.86 1.90 -14.72
C ILE A 92 -15.15 1.36 -15.95
N ALA A 93 -15.50 0.13 -16.37
CA ALA A 93 -14.96 -0.51 -17.58
C ALA A 93 -15.22 0.31 -18.85
N ASN A 94 -16.32 1.06 -18.88
CA ASN A 94 -16.78 1.85 -20.01
C ASN A 94 -16.51 3.35 -19.80
N GLU A 95 -15.29 3.67 -19.35
CA GLU A 95 -14.76 5.04 -19.31
C GLU A 95 -15.59 6.03 -18.47
N GLY A 96 -16.35 5.53 -17.50
CA GLY A 96 -17.20 6.34 -16.63
C GLY A 96 -18.63 6.56 -17.13
N LYS A 97 -19.03 5.93 -18.23
CA LYS A 97 -20.37 6.07 -18.83
C LYS A 97 -21.28 4.95 -18.36
N TYR A 98 -22.26 5.28 -17.52
CA TYR A 98 -23.27 4.34 -17.04
C TYR A 98 -24.34 4.11 -18.10
N TYR A 99 -24.62 2.84 -18.37
CA TYR A 99 -25.76 2.43 -19.15
C TYR A 99 -26.66 1.52 -18.31
N LYS A 100 -27.93 1.90 -18.11
CA LYS A 100 -28.91 1.08 -17.39
C LYS A 100 -28.96 -0.34 -17.99
N PRO A 101 -28.69 -1.41 -17.22
CA PRO A 101 -28.74 -2.78 -17.74
C PRO A 101 -30.09 -3.11 -18.40
N THR A 102 -30.05 -3.82 -19.53
CA THR A 102 -31.23 -4.23 -20.31
C THR A 102 -31.07 -5.67 -20.78
N PHE A 103 -32.15 -6.45 -20.74
CA PHE A 103 -32.15 -7.86 -21.18
C PHE A 103 -32.62 -8.08 -22.61
N TYR A 104 -33.19 -7.05 -23.25
CA TYR A 104 -33.73 -7.12 -24.59
C TYR A 104 -33.42 -5.82 -25.35
N THR A 105 -33.12 -5.96 -26.64
CA THR A 105 -32.81 -4.85 -27.55
C THR A 105 -34.04 -4.33 -28.27
N LYS A 106 -34.98 -5.20 -28.63
CA LYS A 106 -36.18 -4.85 -29.40
C LYS A 106 -37.33 -5.78 -29.05
N VAL A 107 -38.55 -5.26 -29.00
CA VAL A 107 -39.79 -6.03 -28.88
C VAL A 107 -40.72 -5.62 -30.02
N GLU A 108 -41.25 -6.60 -30.74
CA GLU A 108 -42.16 -6.42 -31.88
C GLU A 108 -43.48 -7.16 -31.62
N ASP A 109 -44.58 -6.68 -32.21
CA ASP A 109 -45.84 -7.44 -32.27
C ASP A 109 -45.86 -8.43 -33.45
N ASN A 110 -46.97 -9.15 -33.61
CA ASN A 110 -47.15 -10.14 -34.68
C ASN A 110 -47.14 -9.55 -36.10
N SER A 111 -47.27 -8.23 -36.24
CA SER A 111 -47.22 -7.52 -37.52
C SER A 111 -45.81 -6.99 -37.84
N GLY A 112 -44.85 -7.18 -36.94
CA GLY A 112 -43.50 -6.62 -37.04
C GLY A 112 -43.41 -5.16 -36.58
N LYS A 113 -44.46 -4.61 -35.98
CA LYS A 113 -44.43 -3.25 -35.43
C LYS A 113 -43.62 -3.24 -34.14
N VAL A 114 -42.66 -2.34 -34.06
CA VAL A 114 -41.80 -2.15 -32.90
C VAL A 114 -42.59 -1.55 -31.73
N ILE A 115 -42.63 -2.26 -30.60
CA ILE A 115 -43.22 -1.81 -29.34
C ILE A 115 -42.17 -1.18 -28.43
N ILE A 116 -40.99 -1.81 -28.35
CA ILE A 116 -39.85 -1.31 -27.57
C ILE A 116 -38.59 -1.37 -28.44
N ASP A 117 -37.80 -0.29 -28.42
CA ASP A 117 -36.49 -0.20 -29.05
C ASP A 117 -35.45 0.34 -28.08
N ASN A 118 -34.60 -0.55 -27.59
CA ASN A 118 -33.45 -0.25 -26.74
C ASN A 118 -32.13 -0.23 -27.53
N SER A 119 -32.15 -0.21 -28.87
CA SER A 119 -30.91 -0.23 -29.68
C SER A 119 -30.07 1.05 -29.50
N LYS A 120 -30.71 2.19 -29.21
CA LYS A 120 -30.06 3.49 -29.01
C LYS A 120 -30.02 3.88 -27.52
N ARG A 121 -29.33 3.09 -26.70
CA ARG A 121 -29.16 3.40 -25.27
C ARG A 121 -28.37 4.69 -25.10
N LYS A 122 -28.87 5.59 -24.24
CA LYS A 122 -28.17 6.82 -23.88
C LYS A 122 -27.39 6.61 -22.58
N PRO A 123 -26.08 6.90 -22.55
CA PRO A 123 -25.31 6.87 -21.32
C PRO A 123 -25.71 8.01 -20.38
N LYS A 124 -25.40 7.82 -19.10
CA LYS A 124 -25.21 8.89 -18.11
C LYS A 124 -23.72 8.95 -17.79
N ASP A 125 -23.09 10.11 -17.93
CA ASP A 125 -21.71 10.31 -17.48
C ASP A 125 -21.68 10.32 -15.95
N VAL A 126 -20.88 9.44 -15.35
CA VAL A 126 -20.77 9.28 -13.89
C VAL A 126 -19.35 9.56 -13.42
N LEU A 127 -18.34 9.08 -14.15
CA LEU A 127 -16.94 9.33 -13.88
C LEU A 127 -16.30 10.05 -15.06
N LYS A 128 -15.26 10.84 -14.80
CA LYS A 128 -14.35 11.26 -15.86
C LYS A 128 -13.61 10.03 -16.38
N GLU A 129 -13.32 10.01 -17.67
CA GLU A 129 -12.52 8.95 -18.32
C GLU A 129 -11.18 8.73 -17.60
N THR A 130 -10.48 9.81 -17.23
CA THR A 130 -9.23 9.74 -16.45
C THR A 130 -9.42 9.09 -15.08
N SER A 131 -10.50 9.41 -14.36
CA SER A 131 -10.80 8.78 -13.06
C SER A 131 -11.15 7.30 -13.21
N ALA A 132 -11.93 6.92 -14.22
CA ALA A 132 -12.26 5.54 -14.51
C ALA A 132 -11.00 4.72 -14.87
N TRP A 133 -10.09 5.30 -15.65
CA TRP A 133 -8.83 4.64 -16.01
C TRP A 133 -7.87 4.52 -14.82
N LEU A 134 -7.73 5.56 -13.98
CA LEU A 134 -6.90 5.47 -12.76
C LEU A 134 -7.40 4.38 -11.80
N LEU A 135 -8.72 4.28 -11.62
CA LEU A 135 -9.32 3.21 -10.82
C LEU A 135 -9.10 1.84 -11.46
N THR A 136 -9.23 1.74 -12.79
CA THR A 136 -8.92 0.51 -13.54
C THR A 136 -7.45 0.11 -13.36
N SER A 137 -6.52 1.07 -13.44
CA SER A 137 -5.09 0.86 -13.21
C SER A 137 -4.81 0.30 -11.82
N ALA A 138 -5.41 0.85 -10.77
CA ALA A 138 -5.29 0.30 -9.42
C ALA A 138 -5.93 -1.11 -9.29
N MET A 139 -7.06 -1.35 -9.97
CA MET A 139 -7.71 -2.66 -9.97
C MET A 139 -6.99 -3.71 -10.83
N LYS A 140 -6.07 -3.33 -11.74
CA LYS A 140 -5.13 -4.29 -12.36
C LYS A 140 -4.17 -4.84 -11.30
N ASP A 141 -3.70 -4.01 -10.37
CA ASP A 141 -2.82 -4.48 -9.28
C ASP A 141 -3.52 -5.44 -8.32
N VAL A 142 -4.83 -5.27 -8.11
CA VAL A 142 -5.65 -6.25 -7.39
C VAL A 142 -5.53 -7.64 -8.02
N MET A 143 -5.43 -7.71 -9.36
CA MET A 143 -5.35 -8.96 -10.12
C MET A 143 -3.94 -9.54 -10.20
N THR A 144 -2.90 -8.72 -10.14
CA THR A 144 -1.52 -9.18 -10.34
C THR A 144 -0.77 -9.43 -9.04
N GLN A 145 -1.09 -8.68 -7.99
CA GLN A 145 -0.37 -8.72 -6.71
C GLN A 145 -1.27 -8.55 -5.49
N GLY A 146 -2.57 -8.37 -5.69
CA GLY A 146 -3.54 -8.13 -4.62
C GLY A 146 -4.50 -9.28 -4.38
N THR A 147 -5.63 -8.95 -3.75
CA THR A 147 -6.61 -9.93 -3.28
C THR A 147 -7.35 -10.67 -4.42
N GLY A 148 -7.27 -10.18 -5.65
CA GLY A 148 -7.88 -10.74 -6.85
C GLY A 148 -6.99 -11.71 -7.62
N THR A 149 -5.72 -11.89 -7.23
CA THR A 149 -4.76 -12.78 -7.91
C THR A 149 -5.32 -14.16 -8.30
N PRO A 150 -6.08 -14.86 -7.43
CA PRO A 150 -6.67 -16.16 -7.81
C PRO A 150 -7.66 -16.11 -8.99
N ALA A 151 -8.27 -14.96 -9.26
CA ALA A 151 -9.21 -14.76 -10.36
C ALA A 151 -8.51 -14.37 -11.69
N ASN A 152 -7.22 -14.02 -11.65
CA ASN A 152 -6.49 -13.57 -12.83
C ASN A 152 -6.27 -14.71 -13.85
N PHE A 153 -6.26 -14.39 -15.14
CA PHE A 153 -6.04 -15.35 -16.23
C PHE A 153 -5.31 -14.70 -17.42
N ASP A 154 -4.56 -15.50 -18.16
CA ASP A 154 -3.79 -15.04 -19.32
C ASP A 154 -4.66 -14.81 -20.56
N GLY A 155 -4.15 -14.00 -21.49
CA GLY A 155 -4.78 -13.78 -22.80
C GLY A 155 -5.73 -12.58 -22.86
N MET A 156 -5.95 -11.86 -21.75
CA MET A 156 -6.70 -10.60 -21.73
C MET A 156 -6.24 -9.72 -20.57
N ALA A 157 -6.31 -8.39 -20.71
CA ALA A 157 -6.17 -7.50 -19.56
C ALA A 157 -7.40 -7.65 -18.64
N VAL A 158 -7.15 -7.73 -17.33
CA VAL A 158 -8.19 -7.91 -16.31
C VAL A 158 -8.05 -6.86 -15.22
N ALA A 159 -9.18 -6.31 -14.80
CA ALA A 159 -9.29 -5.49 -13.60
C ALA A 159 -10.47 -6.02 -12.76
N GLY A 160 -10.35 -5.95 -11.43
CA GLY A 160 -11.44 -6.39 -10.57
C GLY A 160 -11.17 -6.19 -9.09
N LYS A 161 -12.12 -6.63 -8.28
CA LYS A 161 -12.08 -6.49 -6.84
C LYS A 161 -12.79 -7.65 -6.16
N SER A 162 -12.15 -8.17 -5.11
CA SER A 162 -12.78 -9.13 -4.19
C SER A 162 -13.64 -8.41 -3.15
N GLY A 163 -14.74 -9.04 -2.75
CA GLY A 163 -15.55 -8.67 -1.60
C GLY A 163 -15.85 -9.89 -0.73
N THR A 164 -15.81 -9.69 0.58
CA THR A 164 -16.23 -10.68 1.59
C THR A 164 -16.99 -9.94 2.67
N THR A 165 -18.16 -10.43 3.07
CA THR A 165 -18.90 -9.83 4.19
C THR A 165 -18.48 -10.43 5.52
N THR A 166 -18.79 -9.71 6.60
CA THR A 166 -18.56 -10.16 7.97
C THR A 166 -19.15 -11.56 8.20
N LYS A 167 -18.42 -12.42 8.92
CA LYS A 167 -18.78 -13.83 9.18
C LYS A 167 -18.95 -14.69 7.93
N ASN A 168 -18.31 -14.35 6.80
CA ASN A 168 -18.31 -15.18 5.59
C ASN A 168 -19.71 -15.54 5.08
N ARG A 169 -20.66 -14.60 5.19
CA ARG A 169 -22.05 -14.82 4.73
C ARG A 169 -22.18 -14.66 3.23
N ASP A 170 -21.41 -13.76 2.66
CA ASP A 170 -21.33 -13.50 1.24
C ASP A 170 -19.89 -13.57 0.76
N THR A 171 -19.72 -14.10 -0.44
CA THR A 171 -18.50 -13.94 -1.23
C THR A 171 -18.84 -13.26 -2.53
N LEU A 172 -18.00 -12.32 -2.93
CA LEU A 172 -18.16 -11.56 -4.15
C LEU A 172 -16.85 -11.46 -4.91
N PHE A 173 -16.93 -11.60 -6.22
CA PHE A 173 -15.89 -11.10 -7.11
C PHE A 173 -16.53 -10.31 -8.25
N ALA A 174 -16.16 -9.04 -8.35
CA ALA A 174 -16.60 -8.15 -9.42
C ALA A 174 -15.39 -7.77 -10.26
N GLY A 175 -15.47 -7.98 -11.57
CA GLY A 175 -14.34 -7.73 -12.46
C GLY A 175 -14.76 -7.58 -13.90
N TYR A 176 -13.82 -7.10 -14.71
CA TYR A 176 -14.06 -6.84 -16.12
C TYR A 176 -12.77 -6.92 -16.93
N THR A 177 -12.98 -7.04 -18.24
CA THR A 177 -12.00 -6.91 -19.31
C THR A 177 -12.46 -5.79 -20.24
N PRO A 178 -11.67 -5.40 -21.26
CA PRO A 178 -12.14 -4.47 -22.30
C PRO A 178 -13.36 -4.96 -23.09
N TYR A 179 -13.77 -6.24 -22.97
CA TYR A 179 -14.93 -6.79 -23.66
C TYR A 179 -16.14 -6.98 -22.74
N TYR A 180 -15.94 -7.49 -21.54
CA TYR A 180 -17.04 -7.97 -20.69
C TYR A 180 -16.86 -7.58 -19.22
N THR A 181 -17.98 -7.32 -18.55
CA THR A 181 -18.06 -7.19 -17.09
C THR A 181 -18.82 -8.37 -16.51
N CYS A 182 -18.33 -8.93 -15.40
CA CYS A 182 -18.96 -10.04 -14.71
C CYS A 182 -18.83 -9.86 -13.20
N VAL A 183 -19.93 -10.14 -12.48
CA VAL A 183 -19.96 -10.21 -11.03
C VAL A 183 -20.49 -11.56 -10.60
N ILE A 184 -19.73 -12.25 -9.76
CA ILE A 184 -20.12 -13.49 -9.09
C ILE A 184 -20.40 -13.17 -7.64
N TRP A 185 -21.64 -13.41 -7.20
CA TRP A 185 -22.03 -13.48 -5.80
C TRP A 185 -22.29 -14.93 -5.41
N GLY A 186 -21.99 -15.26 -4.17
CA GLY A 186 -22.38 -16.53 -3.57
C GLY A 186 -22.66 -16.39 -2.08
N GLY A 187 -23.72 -17.06 -1.64
CA GLY A 187 -24.28 -17.01 -0.29
C GLY A 187 -25.32 -18.09 -0.10
N ASN A 188 -25.84 -18.21 1.12
CA ASN A 188 -26.99 -19.06 1.41
C ASN A 188 -28.26 -18.21 1.42
N ASP A 189 -29.37 -18.74 0.88
CA ASP A 189 -30.66 -18.03 0.81
C ASP A 189 -31.20 -17.65 2.20
N ASP A 190 -30.91 -18.45 3.22
CA ASP A 190 -31.23 -18.20 4.63
C ASP A 190 -30.20 -17.31 5.36
N ASN A 191 -29.22 -16.79 4.61
CA ASN A 191 -28.10 -15.99 5.11
C ASN A 191 -27.23 -16.73 6.14
N ALA A 192 -27.21 -18.07 6.13
CA ALA A 192 -26.30 -18.85 6.97
C ALA A 192 -24.83 -18.57 6.63
N VAL A 193 -23.95 -18.78 7.61
CA VAL A 193 -22.49 -18.67 7.42
C VAL A 193 -22.01 -19.75 6.45
N GLN A 194 -21.13 -19.37 5.51
CA GLN A 194 -20.56 -20.31 4.56
C GLN A 194 -19.27 -20.95 5.10
N GLY A 195 -19.02 -22.21 4.71
CA GLY A 195 -17.77 -22.91 5.03
C GLY A 195 -16.55 -22.42 4.24
N SER A 196 -16.76 -21.75 3.10
CA SER A 196 -15.71 -21.16 2.27
C SER A 196 -16.24 -19.96 1.49
N THR A 197 -15.39 -18.95 1.30
CA THR A 197 -15.67 -17.77 0.46
C THR A 197 -14.69 -17.64 -0.71
N SER A 198 -13.83 -18.64 -0.95
CA SER A 198 -12.79 -18.57 -1.99
C SER A 198 -13.29 -18.85 -3.41
N TYR A 199 -14.48 -19.42 -3.56
CA TYR A 199 -14.96 -19.97 -4.83
C TYR A 199 -15.44 -18.92 -5.84
N SER A 200 -15.85 -17.72 -5.41
CA SER A 200 -16.34 -16.66 -6.32
C SER A 200 -15.29 -16.28 -7.38
N LYS A 201 -14.02 -16.17 -6.96
CA LYS A 201 -12.86 -15.92 -7.84
C LYS A 201 -12.65 -17.04 -8.86
N ALA A 202 -12.78 -18.28 -8.44
CA ALA A 202 -12.59 -19.45 -9.30
C ALA A 202 -13.70 -19.56 -10.36
N ILE A 203 -14.96 -19.34 -9.95
CA ILE A 203 -16.10 -19.30 -10.88
C ILE A 203 -15.95 -18.15 -11.87
N TRP A 204 -15.60 -16.96 -11.39
CA TRP A 204 -15.38 -15.80 -12.26
C TRP A 204 -14.29 -16.09 -13.30
N LYS A 205 -13.14 -16.62 -12.86
CA LYS A 205 -12.04 -17.00 -13.75
C LYS A 205 -12.46 -18.02 -14.79
N ALA A 206 -13.18 -19.07 -14.40
CA ALA A 206 -13.64 -20.11 -15.32
C ALA A 206 -14.61 -19.55 -16.37
N ALA A 207 -15.59 -18.76 -15.94
CA ALA A 207 -16.56 -18.13 -16.84
C ALA A 207 -15.87 -17.14 -17.80
N MET A 208 -15.04 -16.25 -17.26
CA MET A 208 -14.36 -15.22 -18.04
C MET A 208 -13.35 -15.82 -19.00
N LYS A 209 -12.54 -16.79 -18.58
CA LYS A 209 -11.61 -17.47 -19.50
C LYS A 209 -12.35 -18.09 -20.68
N ARG A 210 -13.47 -18.77 -20.44
CA ARG A 210 -14.27 -19.42 -21.48
C ARG A 210 -14.86 -18.44 -22.49
N ILE A 211 -15.47 -17.34 -22.03
CA ILE A 211 -16.07 -16.36 -22.96
C ILE A 211 -15.03 -15.53 -23.73
N HIS A 212 -13.75 -15.59 -23.34
CA HIS A 212 -12.65 -14.93 -24.05
C HIS A 212 -11.91 -15.86 -25.02
N GLU A 213 -12.30 -17.13 -25.14
CA GLU A 213 -11.70 -18.07 -26.11
C GLU A 213 -11.83 -17.53 -27.54
N GLY A 214 -10.69 -17.39 -28.24
CA GLY A 214 -10.63 -16.89 -29.61
C GLY A 214 -10.74 -15.36 -29.75
N LEU A 215 -10.91 -14.60 -28.67
CA LEU A 215 -10.89 -13.14 -28.74
C LEU A 215 -9.45 -12.61 -28.86
N ALA A 216 -9.27 -11.58 -29.68
CA ALA A 216 -8.00 -10.87 -29.76
C ALA A 216 -7.73 -10.13 -28.45
N TYR A 217 -6.48 -10.21 -27.96
CA TYR A 217 -6.03 -9.48 -26.77
C TYR A 217 -6.35 -7.99 -26.88
N LYS A 218 -6.85 -7.42 -25.79
CA LYS A 218 -7.01 -5.98 -25.59
C LYS A 218 -6.50 -5.58 -24.22
N ASP A 219 -5.97 -4.37 -24.12
CA ASP A 219 -5.67 -3.70 -22.85
C ASP A 219 -6.63 -2.52 -22.63
N PHE A 220 -6.62 -1.96 -21.43
CA PHE A 220 -7.33 -0.75 -21.07
C PHE A 220 -6.54 0.47 -21.54
N ASN A 221 -7.00 1.12 -22.62
CA ASN A 221 -6.31 2.25 -23.22
C ASN A 221 -6.21 3.42 -22.25
N MET A 222 -5.00 3.91 -22.03
CA MET A 222 -4.76 5.12 -21.24
C MET A 222 -5.29 6.34 -21.98
N PRO A 223 -6.21 7.12 -21.38
CA PRO A 223 -6.78 8.28 -22.04
C PRO A 223 -5.80 9.45 -22.05
N SER A 224 -6.06 10.43 -22.92
CA SER A 224 -5.38 11.72 -22.83
C SER A 224 -5.68 12.40 -21.48
N GLY A 225 -4.75 13.21 -20.99
CA GLY A 225 -4.94 13.88 -19.70
C GLY A 225 -4.50 13.06 -18.48
N ILE A 226 -3.74 11.98 -18.71
CA ILE A 226 -2.97 11.28 -17.67
C ILE A 226 -1.50 11.66 -17.80
N THR A 227 -0.86 11.91 -16.67
CA THR A 227 0.59 12.13 -16.55
C THR A 227 1.20 11.14 -15.55
N GLN A 228 2.50 10.87 -15.68
CA GLN A 228 3.26 10.01 -14.79
C GLN A 228 4.24 10.85 -13.97
N VAL A 229 4.27 10.61 -12.67
CA VAL A 229 5.14 11.35 -11.75
C VAL A 229 5.79 10.38 -10.78
N SER A 230 7.09 10.55 -10.56
CA SER A 230 7.80 9.85 -9.47
C SER A 230 7.41 10.48 -8.14
N VAL A 231 6.92 9.67 -7.21
CA VAL A 231 6.43 10.11 -5.90
C VAL A 231 7.01 9.26 -4.79
N CYS A 232 7.10 9.83 -3.59
CA CYS A 232 7.39 9.09 -2.38
C CYS A 232 6.15 8.28 -1.95
N LYS A 233 6.34 6.99 -1.71
CA LYS A 233 5.32 6.03 -1.28
C LYS A 233 4.67 6.39 0.06
N LYS A 234 5.39 7.10 0.94
CA LYS A 234 4.91 7.47 2.27
C LYS A 234 4.12 8.78 2.27
N SER A 235 4.52 9.77 1.48
CA SER A 235 3.80 11.07 1.41
C SER A 235 2.87 11.23 0.22
N GLY A 236 3.03 10.45 -0.85
CA GLY A 236 2.38 10.70 -2.13
C GLY A 236 2.85 11.99 -2.82
N LYS A 237 3.89 12.64 -2.29
CA LYS A 237 4.48 13.90 -2.76
C LYS A 237 5.75 13.65 -3.58
N LEU A 238 6.32 14.70 -4.18
CA LEU A 238 7.58 14.59 -4.91
C LEU A 238 8.70 14.07 -3.98
N PRO A 239 9.48 13.08 -4.39
CA PRO A 239 10.51 12.48 -3.53
C PRO A 239 11.67 13.45 -3.33
N ILE A 240 12.36 13.29 -2.20
CA ILE A 240 13.64 13.97 -1.94
C ILE A 240 14.76 12.98 -2.27
N GLU A 241 15.62 13.32 -3.22
CA GLU A 241 16.77 12.52 -3.63
C GLU A 241 17.75 12.32 -2.47
N GLY A 242 18.26 11.11 -2.30
CA GLY A 242 19.13 10.73 -1.20
C GLY A 242 18.42 10.53 0.14
N VAL A 243 17.11 10.79 0.22
CA VAL A 243 16.30 10.66 1.44
C VAL A 243 15.20 9.62 1.25
N CYS A 244 14.27 9.82 0.31
CA CYS A 244 13.15 8.91 0.11
C CYS A 244 13.59 7.56 -0.50
N ASP A 245 14.63 7.57 -1.31
CA ASP A 245 15.24 6.38 -1.93
C ASP A 245 16.20 5.62 -1.01
N ASN A 246 16.61 6.24 0.11
CA ASN A 246 17.48 5.66 1.14
C ASN A 246 16.75 5.31 2.44
N ASP A 247 15.42 5.15 2.41
CA ASP A 247 14.66 4.64 3.55
C ASP A 247 15.19 3.25 3.97
N PRO A 248 15.29 2.93 5.27
CA PRO A 248 15.84 1.64 5.73
C PRO A 248 15.05 0.41 5.25
N ARG A 249 13.83 0.60 4.74
CA ARG A 249 12.99 -0.45 4.14
C ARG A 249 13.18 -0.60 2.63
N GLY A 250 14.13 0.14 2.06
CA GLY A 250 14.43 0.17 0.63
C GLY A 250 13.87 1.41 -0.06
N ASN A 251 13.99 1.47 -1.38
CA ASN A 251 13.58 2.62 -2.17
C ASN A 251 12.07 2.88 -2.04
N MET A 252 11.68 4.01 -1.43
CA MET A 252 10.29 4.44 -1.31
C MET A 252 9.82 5.31 -2.49
N VAL A 253 10.59 5.43 -3.57
CA VAL A 253 10.22 6.18 -4.77
C VAL A 253 9.59 5.23 -5.80
N TYR A 254 8.41 5.58 -6.31
CA TYR A 254 7.77 4.85 -7.39
C TYR A 254 7.07 5.79 -8.37
N THR A 255 6.82 5.33 -9.60
CA THR A 255 6.04 6.09 -10.59
C THR A 255 4.55 5.84 -10.39
N GLU A 256 3.78 6.91 -10.26
CA GLU A 256 2.32 6.87 -10.16
C GLU A 256 1.67 7.72 -11.26
N TYR A 257 0.43 7.38 -11.60
CA TYR A 257 -0.38 8.07 -12.59
C TYR A 257 -1.30 9.11 -11.93
N PHE A 258 -1.40 10.27 -12.55
CA PHE A 258 -2.26 11.36 -12.10
C PHE A 258 -3.09 11.88 -13.28
N ALA A 259 -4.31 12.35 -12.99
CA ALA A 259 -5.00 13.21 -13.95
C ALA A 259 -4.25 14.55 -14.02
N ASN A 260 -4.10 15.12 -15.22
CA ASN A 260 -3.36 16.38 -15.40
C ASN A 260 -3.90 17.48 -14.47
N GLY A 261 -2.99 18.15 -13.76
CA GLY A 261 -3.27 19.18 -12.78
C GLY A 261 -3.58 18.65 -11.37
N THR A 262 -3.55 17.33 -11.15
CA THR A 262 -3.72 16.71 -9.82
C THR A 262 -2.43 16.11 -9.27
N GLU A 263 -1.35 16.10 -10.06
CA GLU A 263 -0.03 15.70 -9.61
C GLU A 263 0.49 16.55 -8.44
N PRO A 264 1.24 15.95 -7.51
CA PRO A 264 1.79 16.68 -6.37
C PRO A 264 2.82 17.71 -6.83
N LYS A 265 2.84 18.85 -6.13
CA LYS A 265 3.81 19.94 -6.34
C LYS A 265 4.77 20.12 -5.18
N ASP A 266 4.33 19.72 -3.99
CA ASP A 266 5.15 19.77 -2.79
C ASP A 266 6.08 18.56 -2.73
N THR A 267 7.21 18.73 -2.04
CA THR A 267 8.15 17.66 -1.75
C THR A 267 7.73 16.87 -0.52
N CYS A 268 8.27 15.67 -0.38
CA CYS A 268 8.03 14.79 0.75
C CYS A 268 8.25 15.50 2.08
N ASP A 269 7.28 15.37 2.98
CA ASP A 269 7.29 15.88 4.35
C ASP A 269 7.22 14.75 5.40
N HIS A 270 7.26 13.49 4.95
CA HIS A 270 7.25 12.32 5.83
C HIS A 270 8.60 11.61 5.95
N HIS A 271 9.63 12.03 5.21
CA HIS A 271 10.98 11.48 5.36
C HIS A 271 11.94 12.57 5.83
N THR A 272 12.78 12.24 6.81
CA THR A 272 13.85 13.10 7.27
C THR A 272 15.13 12.30 7.49
N GLY A 273 16.25 12.84 7.01
CA GLY A 273 17.57 12.27 7.26
C GLY A 273 18.10 12.78 8.60
N VAL A 274 18.53 11.86 9.47
CA VAL A 274 19.09 12.19 10.78
C VAL A 274 20.48 11.61 10.86
N THR A 275 21.45 12.48 11.17
CA THR A 275 22.82 12.07 11.49
C THR A 275 22.96 12.03 13.00
N ILE A 276 23.39 10.88 13.52
CA ILE A 276 23.46 10.57 14.95
C ILE A 276 24.92 10.43 15.34
N CYS A 277 25.30 11.04 16.47
CA CYS A 277 26.61 10.81 17.08
C CYS A 277 26.67 9.39 17.63
N ASN A 278 27.65 8.60 17.21
CA ASN A 278 27.78 7.20 17.64
C ASN A 278 28.06 7.06 19.15
N GLU A 279 28.60 8.10 19.78
CA GLU A 279 28.87 8.10 21.22
C GLU A 279 27.67 8.58 22.04
N SER A 280 27.11 9.74 21.72
CA SER A 280 26.01 10.31 22.53
C SER A 280 24.63 9.77 22.18
N GLN A 281 24.49 9.09 21.04
CA GLN A 281 23.20 8.64 20.47
C GLN A 281 22.18 9.79 20.30
N GLN A 282 22.67 11.02 20.14
CA GLN A 282 21.89 12.23 19.89
C GLN A 282 22.18 12.79 18.49
N ILE A 283 21.41 13.78 18.05
CA ILE A 283 21.63 14.43 16.75
C ILE A 283 23.06 14.97 16.70
N ALA A 284 23.84 14.54 15.72
CA ALA A 284 25.24 14.91 15.59
C ALA A 284 25.40 16.42 15.37
N THR A 285 26.48 16.96 15.93
CA THR A 285 27.00 18.29 15.62
C THR A 285 28.19 18.16 14.68
N GLU A 286 28.69 19.28 14.15
CA GLU A 286 29.91 19.31 13.34
C GLU A 286 31.17 18.82 14.09
N TYR A 287 31.11 18.72 15.43
CA TYR A 287 32.23 18.30 16.27
C TYR A 287 32.23 16.79 16.56
N CYS A 288 31.20 16.04 16.14
CA CYS A 288 31.13 14.61 16.37
C CYS A 288 32.17 13.86 15.49
N PRO A 289 33.15 13.16 16.08
CA PRO A 289 34.22 12.48 15.32
C PRO A 289 33.73 11.20 14.62
N SER A 290 32.61 10.63 15.07
CA SER A 290 32.02 9.40 14.54
C SER A 290 30.50 9.52 14.52
N THR A 291 29.91 9.36 13.34
CA THR A 291 28.49 9.52 13.11
C THR A 291 27.91 8.40 12.26
N SER A 292 26.61 8.13 12.43
CA SER A 292 25.82 7.29 11.54
C SER A 292 24.62 8.08 11.03
N SER A 293 24.29 7.95 9.76
CA SER A 293 23.09 8.58 9.18
C SER A 293 22.03 7.53 8.88
N SER A 294 20.78 7.84 9.19
CA SER A 294 19.63 7.01 8.85
C SER A 294 18.43 7.89 8.49
N ILE A 295 17.49 7.34 7.74
CA ILE A 295 16.26 8.03 7.35
C ILE A 295 15.12 7.58 8.27
N TYR A 296 14.33 8.55 8.73
CA TYR A 296 13.19 8.36 9.64
C TYR A 296 11.90 8.94 9.05
N ILE A 297 10.77 8.47 9.59
CA ILE A 297 9.42 8.88 9.23
C ILE A 297 8.88 9.94 10.18
N VAL A 298 8.40 11.04 9.64
CA VAL A 298 7.80 12.15 10.41
C VAL A 298 6.28 12.07 10.37
N GLY A 299 5.62 12.16 11.53
CA GLY A 299 4.15 12.27 11.63
C GLY A 299 3.37 10.97 11.45
N GLY A 300 4.03 9.81 11.45
CA GLY A 300 3.36 8.51 11.38
C GLY A 300 2.78 8.05 12.73
N SER A 301 1.82 7.12 12.69
CA SER A 301 1.20 6.56 13.89
C SER A 301 1.99 5.40 14.49
N GLN A 302 2.01 5.30 15.83
CA GLN A 302 2.51 4.13 16.53
C GLN A 302 1.59 2.92 16.35
N GLY A 303 2.12 1.71 16.58
CA GLY A 303 1.38 0.46 16.42
C GLY A 303 1.19 0.04 14.96
N THR A 304 1.96 0.65 14.06
CA THR A 304 1.97 0.37 12.61
C THR A 304 3.34 -0.16 12.14
N ASP A 305 3.43 -0.66 10.92
CA ASP A 305 4.69 -1.04 10.26
C ASP A 305 5.69 0.12 10.13
N ASP A 306 5.23 1.38 10.21
CA ASP A 306 6.10 2.56 10.23
C ASP A 306 6.73 2.79 11.62
N SER A 307 6.21 2.19 12.69
CA SER A 307 6.60 2.48 14.09
C SER A 307 8.10 2.43 14.35
N PRO A 308 8.85 1.39 13.91
CA PRO A 308 10.29 1.31 14.18
C PRO A 308 11.09 2.48 13.55
N TYR A 309 10.52 3.14 12.56
CA TYR A 309 11.17 4.17 11.76
C TYR A 309 10.67 5.57 12.12
N LEU A 310 9.77 5.73 13.10
CA LEU A 310 9.24 7.04 13.46
C LEU A 310 10.31 7.91 14.14
N TYR A 311 10.46 9.13 13.65
CA TYR A 311 11.37 10.13 14.19
C TYR A 311 11.11 10.38 15.69
N ASP A 312 9.83 10.54 16.05
CA ASP A 312 9.41 10.89 17.42
C ASP A 312 9.65 9.76 18.43
N ILE A 313 9.49 8.50 18.02
CA ILE A 313 9.75 7.33 18.89
C ILE A 313 11.24 7.20 19.20
N ASN A 314 12.09 7.57 18.24
CA ASN A 314 13.54 7.49 18.41
C ASN A 314 14.12 8.65 19.25
N GLY A 315 13.28 9.57 19.75
CA GLY A 315 13.66 10.50 20.82
C GLY A 315 14.63 11.61 20.42
N PHE A 316 14.74 11.94 19.12
CA PHE A 316 15.63 12.96 18.58
C PHE A 316 15.17 14.39 18.96
N THR A 317 15.44 14.75 20.20
CA THR A 317 15.03 16.02 20.82
C THR A 317 16.19 16.96 21.08
N ASN A 318 17.42 16.43 21.16
CA ASN A 318 18.61 17.18 21.52
C ASN A 318 19.78 16.88 20.56
N TYR A 319 20.61 17.89 20.35
CA TYR A 319 21.92 17.75 19.72
C TYR A 319 22.95 17.15 20.68
N CYS A 320 24.00 16.55 20.12
CA CYS A 320 25.10 15.93 20.85
C CYS A 320 25.67 16.88 21.91
N THR A 321 25.54 16.48 23.17
CA THR A 321 26.06 17.24 24.30
C THR A 321 27.49 16.88 24.68
N ILE A 322 28.02 15.78 24.12
CA ILE A 322 29.41 15.32 24.34
C ILE A 322 30.39 16.11 23.47
N HIS A 323 30.02 16.39 22.22
CA HIS A 323 30.86 17.05 21.24
C HIS A 323 30.34 18.46 20.94
N THR A 324 30.69 19.41 21.81
CA THR A 324 30.18 20.79 21.76
C THR A 324 31.21 21.83 21.28
N GLY A 325 32.43 21.39 20.91
CA GLY A 325 33.48 22.23 20.34
C GLY A 325 34.65 21.42 19.79
N GLN A 326 35.56 22.07 19.04
CA GLN A 326 36.78 21.42 18.53
C GLN A 326 37.59 20.83 19.70
N GLN A 327 37.81 19.52 19.69
CA GLN A 327 38.75 18.91 20.64
C GLN A 327 40.15 19.47 20.36
N GLN A 328 40.76 20.10 21.38
CA GLN A 328 42.18 20.37 21.33
C GLN A 328 42.90 19.03 21.38
N VAL A 329 43.56 18.67 20.28
CA VAL A 329 44.52 17.57 20.27
C VAL A 329 45.66 17.99 21.20
N GLU A 330 45.67 17.51 22.45
CA GLU A 330 46.88 17.57 23.28
C GLU A 330 47.94 16.69 22.62
N VAL A 331 48.80 17.33 21.82
CA VAL A 331 50.05 16.71 21.37
C VAL A 331 50.92 16.56 22.61
N THR A 332 50.88 15.38 23.24
CA THR A 332 51.84 15.04 24.29
C THR A 332 53.22 14.97 23.64
N THR A 333 53.95 16.08 23.69
CA THR A 333 55.34 16.13 23.24
C THR A 333 56.18 15.53 24.36
N THR A 334 56.54 14.25 24.24
CA THR A 334 57.51 13.62 25.15
C THR A 334 58.88 14.25 24.88
N VAL A 335 59.24 15.27 25.66
CA VAL A 335 60.60 15.82 25.66
C VAL A 335 61.51 14.78 26.30
N THR A 336 62.29 14.08 25.47
CA THR A 336 63.40 13.24 25.95
C THR A 336 64.58 14.16 26.28
N THR A 337 64.76 14.51 27.55
CA THR A 337 66.01 15.10 28.04
C THR A 337 67.10 14.04 28.02
N THR A 338 68.09 14.23 27.16
CA THR A 338 69.30 13.40 27.13
C THR A 338 70.24 13.86 28.25
N GLU A 339 70.34 13.09 29.34
CA GLU A 339 71.43 13.22 30.30
C GLU A 339 72.56 12.24 29.95
N THR A 340 73.74 12.82 29.74
CA THR A 340 75.01 12.17 29.43
C THR A 340 75.56 11.37 30.62
N HIS A 341 76.05 10.18 30.30
CA HIS A 341 76.71 9.20 31.16
C HIS A 341 77.82 9.72 32.08
N SER A 342 77.93 9.11 33.26
CA SER A 342 79.18 8.54 33.78
C SER A 342 78.90 7.56 34.93
N THR A 343 79.30 6.29 34.78
CA THR A 343 80.10 5.55 35.77
C THR A 343 80.42 4.13 35.28
N ASN A 344 81.63 3.71 35.65
CA ASN A 344 82.35 2.52 35.21
C ASN A 344 81.93 1.23 35.96
N THR A 345 81.88 0.14 35.19
CA THR A 345 82.23 -1.28 35.47
C THR A 345 81.96 -1.91 36.84
N SER A 346 81.29 -3.08 36.82
CA SER A 346 81.81 -4.35 37.36
C SER A 346 80.99 -5.57 36.87
N ASN A 347 81.72 -6.64 36.51
CA ASN A 347 81.28 -7.94 35.98
C ASN A 347 80.43 -8.78 36.97
N SER A 348 79.49 -9.60 36.48
CA SER A 348 79.59 -11.09 36.53
C SER A 348 78.42 -11.82 35.84
N THR A 349 78.77 -12.65 34.85
CA THR A 349 78.28 -14.01 34.50
C THR A 349 77.06 -14.64 35.20
N ASN A 350 76.11 -15.14 34.40
CA ASN A 350 75.64 -16.55 34.26
C ASN A 350 74.21 -16.57 33.68
N SER A 351 74.00 -17.08 32.47
CA SER A 351 73.75 -18.49 32.11
C SER A 351 72.31 -18.97 32.38
N SER A 352 71.78 -19.66 31.35
CA SER A 352 70.81 -20.78 31.36
C SER A 352 69.34 -20.49 31.06
N ASN A 353 69.00 -20.78 29.80
CA ASN A 353 68.09 -21.86 29.35
C ASN A 353 66.55 -21.78 29.46
N SER A 354 65.98 -22.25 28.33
CA SER A 354 64.80 -23.10 28.15
C SER A 354 63.43 -22.41 28.10
N THR A 355 62.78 -22.32 26.93
CA THR A 355 61.81 -23.31 26.33
C THR A 355 60.57 -23.53 27.22
N ASN A 356 59.32 -23.59 26.76
CA ASN A 356 58.75 -23.97 25.47
C ASN A 356 57.22 -23.71 25.46
N THR A 357 56.63 -23.73 24.24
CA THR A 357 55.28 -24.22 23.85
C THR A 357 54.02 -23.49 24.39
N THR A 358 53.26 -22.77 23.56
CA THR A 358 52.19 -23.23 22.63
C THR A 358 51.04 -24.00 23.28
N ASN A 359 49.82 -23.49 23.15
CA ASN A 359 48.70 -24.31 22.66
C ASN A 359 47.59 -23.45 22.04
N SER A 360 47.26 -23.83 20.81
CA SER A 360 46.11 -23.46 20.00
C SER A 360 45.04 -24.53 20.19
N THR A 361 43.76 -24.14 20.21
CA THR A 361 42.66 -25.04 19.86
C THR A 361 41.53 -24.26 19.19
N ASP A 362 41.33 -24.58 17.91
CA ASP A 362 40.10 -24.46 17.12
C ASP A 362 38.92 -25.17 17.79
N HIS A 363 37.70 -24.68 17.54
CA HIS A 363 36.53 -25.54 17.38
C HIS A 363 35.53 -24.97 16.38
N THR A 364 35.12 -25.87 15.48
CA THR A 364 34.20 -25.76 14.34
C THR A 364 32.71 -25.87 14.70
N ASN A 365 31.87 -25.16 13.92
CA ASN A 365 30.53 -25.46 13.37
C ASN A 365 29.51 -26.38 14.08
N ILE A 366 28.22 -26.01 14.00
CA ILE A 366 27.09 -26.82 13.45
C ILE A 366 25.80 -25.97 13.29
N ASN A 367 25.11 -26.18 12.17
CA ASN A 367 23.77 -25.73 11.75
C ASN A 367 22.61 -26.24 12.64
N SER A 368 21.47 -25.53 12.68
CA SER A 368 20.15 -26.15 12.44
C SER A 368 19.04 -25.16 12.05
N THR A 369 18.18 -25.66 11.16
CA THR A 369 16.94 -25.15 10.56
C THR A 369 15.74 -25.45 11.47
N TYR A 370 14.70 -24.61 11.49
CA TYR A 370 13.30 -25.05 11.68
C TYR A 370 12.32 -24.02 11.11
N GLY A 371 11.32 -24.50 10.37
CA GLY A 371 10.15 -23.76 9.91
C GLY A 371 8.88 -24.22 10.62
N HIS A 372 7.90 -23.32 10.64
CA HIS A 372 6.46 -23.58 10.62
C HIS A 372 5.72 -22.35 10.09
#